data_AF-F8QKS3-F1
#
_entry.id   AF-F8QKS3-F1
#
_cell.length_a   1.000
_cell.length_b   1.000
_cell.length_c   1.000
_cell.angle_alpha   90.00
_cell.angle_beta   90.00
_cell.angle_gamma   90.00
#
_symmetry.space_group_name_H-M   'P 1'
#
loop_
_entity.id
_entity.type
_entity.pdbx_description
1 polymer ?
#
loop_
_entity_poly.entity_id
_entity_poly.type
_entity_poly.pdbx_seq_one_letter_code
_entity_poly.pdbx_strand_id
1 'polypeptide(L)'
;LFYTSGTTGRPKGAVLAHRNLLFCAHAYCTDIDYIDHRDTCFHAAPLSHGSGCWAVAFAARGGHNVIIPGSFDPERILTALPRHANVAMFAAPTMVTRLMTHPLAGSIDTRTLKTISYGGAPMYVADIKRAMAVFGPKFYQLYGQGESPMT
;
A
#
# COMPACT_ATOMS: atom_id res chain seq x y z
N LEU A 1 -7.44 -10.28 -13.94
CA LEU A 1 -7.27 -11.60 -13.28
C LEU A 1 -6.23 -11.43 -12.19
N PHE A 2 -6.55 -11.88 -10.97
CA PHE A 2 -5.63 -11.85 -9.84
C PHE A 2 -5.13 -13.29 -9.62
N TYR A 3 -3.83 -13.53 -9.79
CA TYR A 3 -3.30 -14.89 -9.67
C TYR A 3 -2.83 -15.19 -8.26
N THR A 4 -3.19 -16.35 -7.75
CA THR A 4 -2.78 -16.89 -6.44
C THR A 4 -2.05 -18.22 -6.62
N SER A 5 -1.28 -18.61 -5.60
CA SER A 5 -0.66 -19.93 -5.59
C SER A 5 -1.75 -21.02 -5.55
N GLY A 6 -1.62 -22.03 -6.42
CA GLY A 6 -2.49 -23.19 -6.39
C GLY A 6 -1.85 -24.34 -5.64
N THR A 7 -2.64 -25.04 -4.83
CA THR A 7 -2.22 -26.25 -4.09
C THR A 7 -1.78 -27.40 -4.99
N THR A 8 -2.14 -27.36 -6.28
CA THR A 8 -1.75 -28.34 -7.30
C THR A 8 -0.48 -27.93 -8.07
N GLY A 9 0.22 -26.88 -7.64
CA GLY A 9 1.40 -26.32 -8.32
C GLY A 9 1.09 -25.44 -9.53
N ARG A 10 -0.17 -25.40 -9.98
CA ARG A 10 -0.64 -24.49 -11.04
C ARG A 10 -1.32 -23.27 -10.44
N PRO A 11 -0.94 -22.03 -10.79
CA PRO A 11 -1.60 -20.83 -10.30
C PRO A 11 -3.11 -20.83 -10.59
N LYS A 12 -3.90 -20.31 -9.64
CA LYS A 12 -5.34 -20.09 -9.82
C LYS A 12 -5.58 -18.62 -10.11
N GLY A 13 -6.54 -18.32 -10.98
CA GLY A 13 -6.93 -16.94 -11.30
C GLY A 13 -8.25 -16.58 -10.65
N ALA A 14 -8.24 -15.69 -9.66
CA ALA A 14 -9.43 -15.03 -9.18
C ALA A 14 -9.92 -14.01 -10.23
N VAL A 15 -11.16 -14.16 -10.67
CA VAL A 15 -11.78 -13.28 -11.65
C VAL A 15 -12.41 -12.10 -10.90
N LEU A 16 -11.71 -10.97 -10.90
CA LEU A 16 -12.23 -9.72 -10.38
C LEU A 16 -13.02 -9.01 -11.49
N ALA A 17 -14.33 -8.85 -11.30
CA ALA A 17 -15.15 -8.06 -12.20
C ALA A 17 -14.90 -6.56 -11.98
N HIS A 18 -15.21 -5.73 -12.97
CA HIS A 18 -15.12 -4.27 -12.85
C HIS A 18 -15.84 -3.74 -11.60
N ARG A 19 -17.05 -4.26 -11.30
CA ARG A 19 -17.78 -3.88 -10.08
C ARG A 19 -17.02 -4.16 -8.78
N ASN A 20 -16.21 -5.22 -8.74
CA ASN A 20 -15.41 -5.53 -7.55
C ASN A 20 -14.30 -4.50 -7.36
N LEU A 21 -13.62 -4.11 -8.45
CA LEU A 21 -12.56 -3.11 -8.42
C LEU A 21 -13.11 -1.71 -8.10
N LEU A 22 -14.27 -1.35 -8.65
CA LEU A 22 -14.95 -0.10 -8.32
C LEU A 22 -15.37 -0.05 -6.84
N PHE A 23 -15.94 -1.15 -6.32
CA PHE A 23 -16.28 -1.22 -4.90
C PHE A 23 -15.05 -1.08 -4.00
N CYS A 24 -13.96 -1.79 -4.31
CA CYS A 24 -12.68 -1.66 -3.59
C CYS A 24 -12.14 -0.21 -3.61
N ALA A 25 -12.25 0.48 -4.76
CA ALA A 25 -11.83 1.87 -4.88
C ALA A 25 -12.71 2.83 -4.05
N HIS A 26 -14.03 2.57 -4.03
CA HIS A 26 -14.97 3.32 -3.19
C HIS A 26 -14.69 3.10 -1.70
N ALA A 27 -14.54 1.84 -1.26
CA ALA A 27 -14.25 1.48 0.13
C ALA A 27 -12.95 2.14 0.63
N TYR A 28 -11.91 2.20 -0.21
CA TYR A 28 -10.70 2.95 0.13
C TYR A 28 -11.01 4.42 0.44
N CYS A 29 -11.79 5.07 -0.43
CA CYS A 29 -12.10 6.49 -0.29
C CYS A 29 -13.03 6.80 0.89
N THR A 30 -13.80 5.83 1.36
CA THR A 30 -14.72 6.00 2.49
C THR A 30 -14.08 5.66 3.83
N ASP A 31 -13.30 4.58 3.87
CA ASP A 31 -12.91 3.94 5.14
C ASP A 31 -11.43 4.14 5.48
N ILE A 32 -10.59 4.43 4.48
CA ILE A 32 -9.13 4.49 4.64
C ILE A 32 -8.65 5.93 4.51
N ASP A 33 -8.87 6.57 3.37
CA ASP A 33 -8.30 7.89 3.12
C ASP A 33 -9.07 8.67 2.04
N TYR A 34 -9.22 9.98 2.25
CA TYR A 34 -9.74 10.89 1.23
C TYR A 34 -8.67 11.20 0.20
N ILE A 35 -8.89 10.95 -1.09
CA ILE A 35 -7.91 11.25 -2.15
C ILE A 35 -8.22 12.58 -2.85
N ASP A 36 -7.22 13.46 -2.92
CA ASP A 36 -7.17 14.63 -3.80
C ASP A 36 -6.37 14.37 -5.09
N HIS A 37 -6.59 15.16 -6.13
CA HIS A 37 -5.85 15.10 -7.40
C HIS A 37 -4.33 15.28 -7.27
N ARG A 38 -3.85 15.85 -6.16
CA ARG A 38 -2.41 16.01 -5.89
C ARG A 38 -1.79 14.83 -5.16
N ASP A 39 -2.62 13.95 -4.58
CA ASP A 39 -2.15 12.83 -3.78
C ASP A 39 -1.49 11.77 -4.67
N THR A 40 -0.53 11.04 -4.09
CA THR A 40 0.30 10.10 -4.84
C THR A 40 0.25 8.70 -4.24
N CYS A 41 -0.12 7.69 -5.03
CA CYS A 41 0.03 6.30 -4.64
C CYS A 41 1.39 5.75 -5.08
N PHE A 42 2.21 5.36 -4.11
CA PHE A 42 3.45 4.62 -4.37
C PHE A 42 3.17 3.12 -4.50
N HIS A 43 3.49 2.57 -5.66
CA HIS A 43 3.49 1.14 -5.90
C HIS A 43 4.88 0.55 -5.62
N ALA A 44 5.17 0.34 -4.34
CA ALA A 44 6.39 -0.30 -3.86
C ALA A 44 6.24 -1.83 -3.63
N ALA A 45 4.99 -2.32 -3.57
CA ALA A 45 4.64 -3.72 -3.64
C ALA A 45 4.17 -4.09 -5.07
N PRO A 46 4.22 -5.37 -5.47
CA PRO A 46 3.83 -5.81 -6.81
C PRO A 46 2.42 -5.35 -7.20
N LEU A 47 2.28 -4.77 -8.40
CA LEU A 47 1.00 -4.35 -8.97
C LEU A 47 0.04 -5.53 -9.22
N SER A 48 0.57 -6.74 -9.38
CA SER A 48 -0.24 -7.96 -9.50
C SER A 48 -0.91 -8.38 -8.19
N HIS A 49 -0.60 -7.70 -7.07
CA HIS A 49 -1.11 -7.96 -5.73
C HIS A 49 -1.78 -6.69 -5.15
N GLY A 50 -1.91 -6.59 -3.82
CA GLY A 50 -2.66 -5.53 -3.13
C GLY A 50 -2.30 -4.09 -3.52
N SER A 51 -1.04 -3.83 -3.93
CA SER A 51 -0.62 -2.52 -4.43
C SER A 51 -1.40 -2.05 -5.65
N GLY A 52 -1.70 -2.95 -6.60
CA GLY A 52 -2.39 -2.58 -7.84
C GLY A 52 -3.86 -2.24 -7.64
N CYS A 53 -4.49 -2.74 -6.58
CA CYS A 53 -5.89 -2.45 -6.28
C CYS A 53 -6.12 -0.97 -5.92
N TRP A 54 -5.13 -0.27 -5.34
CA TRP A 54 -5.22 1.16 -5.06
C TRP A 54 -5.06 2.05 -6.29
N ALA A 55 -4.50 1.52 -7.37
CA ALA A 55 -4.29 2.30 -8.59
C ALA A 55 -5.62 2.86 -9.13
N VAL A 56 -6.70 2.08 -9.03
CA VAL A 56 -8.04 2.47 -9.49
C VAL A 56 -8.60 3.62 -8.66
N ALA A 57 -8.45 3.59 -7.33
CA ALA A 57 -8.91 4.66 -6.45
C ALA A 57 -8.21 5.99 -6.76
N PHE A 58 -6.89 5.98 -6.89
CA PHE A 58 -6.11 7.17 -7.21
C PHE A 58 -6.42 7.68 -8.62
N ALA A 59 -6.49 6.78 -9.62
CA ALA A 59 -6.84 7.17 -10.99
C ALA A 59 -8.24 7.80 -11.08
N ALA A 60 -9.24 7.23 -10.38
CA ALA A 60 -10.62 7.74 -10.37
C ALA A 60 -10.73 9.14 -9.75
N ARG A 61 -9.77 9.53 -8.90
CA ARG A 61 -9.73 10.81 -8.20
C ARG A 61 -8.77 11.82 -8.83
N GLY A 62 -8.13 11.45 -9.95
CA GLY A 62 -7.12 12.26 -10.63
C GLY A 62 -5.77 12.31 -9.91
N GLY A 63 -5.56 11.47 -8.91
CA GLY A 63 -4.30 11.34 -8.19
C GLY A 63 -3.23 10.63 -9.01
N HIS A 64 -1.99 10.72 -8.54
CA HIS A 64 -0.83 10.16 -9.23
C HIS A 64 -0.61 8.70 -8.83
N ASN A 65 -0.21 7.87 -9.81
CA ASN A 65 0.27 6.52 -9.56
C ASN A 65 1.75 6.45 -9.92
N VAL A 66 2.60 6.21 -8.93
CA VAL A 66 4.07 6.20 -9.09
C VAL A 66 4.57 4.79 -8.81
N ILE A 67 5.16 4.17 -9.83
CA ILE A 67 5.77 2.85 -9.71
C ILE A 67 7.19 3.03 -9.18
N ILE A 68 7.46 2.45 -8.00
CA ILE A 68 8.83 2.40 -7.49
C ILE A 68 9.53 1.23 -8.20
N PRO A 69 10.58 1.49 -8.99
CA PRO A 69 11.16 0.45 -9.84
C PRO A 69 11.87 -0.62 -9.01
N GLY A 70 11.98 -1.83 -9.57
CA GLY A 70 12.75 -2.92 -8.98
C GLY A 70 12.06 -3.64 -7.83
N SER A 71 12.85 -4.35 -7.03
CA SER A 71 12.38 -4.96 -5.79
C SER A 71 12.18 -3.90 -4.70
N PHE A 72 11.44 -4.27 -3.66
CA PHE A 72 11.20 -3.39 -2.52
C PHE A 72 12.51 -2.96 -1.84
N ASP A 73 12.71 -1.65 -1.79
CA ASP A 73 13.89 -0.96 -1.28
C ASP A 73 13.46 0.23 -0.41
N PRO A 74 13.62 0.14 0.94
CA PRO A 74 13.28 1.22 1.86
C PRO A 74 13.97 2.55 1.55
N GLU A 75 15.25 2.52 1.15
CA GLU A 75 16.02 3.74 0.89
C GLU A 75 15.43 4.52 -0.28
N ARG A 76 15.08 3.80 -1.35
CA ARG A 76 14.45 4.37 -2.55
C ARG A 76 13.10 5.01 -2.24
N ILE A 77 12.28 4.35 -1.43
CA ILE A 77 10.97 4.85 -1.02
C ILE A 77 11.14 6.11 -0.18
N LEU A 78 11.94 6.03 0.88
CA LEU A 78 12.14 7.15 1.80
C LEU A 78 12.74 8.36 1.08
N THR A 79 13.73 8.15 0.19
CA THR A 79 14.35 9.24 -0.59
C THR A 79 13.41 9.85 -1.63
N ALA A 80 12.44 9.07 -2.13
CA ALA A 80 11.43 9.57 -3.06
C ALA A 80 10.33 10.38 -2.35
N LEU A 81 10.00 10.06 -1.09
CA LEU A 81 8.88 10.68 -0.35
C LEU A 81 8.84 12.22 -0.45
N PRO A 82 9.93 12.98 -0.24
CA PRO A 82 9.87 14.44 -0.23
C PRO A 82 9.53 15.07 -1.59
N ARG A 83 9.62 14.30 -2.67
CA ARG A 83 9.37 14.77 -4.05
C ARG A 83 7.91 14.65 -4.47
N HIS A 84 7.08 14.02 -3.65
CA HIS A 84 5.68 13.73 -3.97
C HIS A 84 4.78 14.22 -2.83
N ALA A 85 3.63 14.79 -3.20
CA ALA A 85 2.66 15.24 -2.21
C ALA A 85 1.80 14.07 -1.73
N ASN A 86 1.49 14.06 -0.42
CA ASN A 86 0.48 13.22 0.20
C ASN A 86 0.56 11.75 -0.25
N VAL A 87 1.72 11.14 -0.04
CA VAL A 87 2.02 9.78 -0.47
C VAL A 87 1.21 8.78 0.33
N ALA A 88 0.47 7.92 -0.35
CA ALA A 88 -0.12 6.71 0.19
C ALA A 88 0.57 5.47 -0.41
N MET A 89 0.61 4.36 0.33
CA MET A 89 1.08 3.08 -0.22
C MET A 89 0.47 1.87 0.48
N PHE A 90 0.47 0.74 -0.24
CA PHE A 90 0.27 -0.57 0.36
C PHE A 90 1.62 -1.18 0.81
N ALA A 91 1.65 -1.79 2.00
CA ALA A 91 2.82 -2.49 2.51
C ALA A 91 2.44 -3.80 3.22
N ALA A 92 3.19 -4.88 2.95
CA ALA A 92 3.15 -6.05 3.85
C ALA A 92 3.80 -5.69 5.21
N PRO A 93 3.47 -6.37 6.32
CA PRO A 93 4.10 -6.11 7.62
C PRO A 93 5.63 -6.10 7.59
N THR A 94 6.25 -7.02 6.84
CA THR A 94 7.70 -7.08 6.67
C THR A 94 8.28 -5.85 5.96
N MET A 95 7.54 -5.24 5.04
CA MET A 95 7.92 -3.98 4.39
C MET A 95 7.87 -2.82 5.39
N VAL A 96 6.83 -2.76 6.23
CA VAL A 96 6.73 -1.76 7.30
C VAL A 96 7.90 -1.87 8.27
N THR A 97 8.22 -3.09 8.72
CA THR A 97 9.39 -3.33 9.58
C THR A 97 10.67 -2.85 8.93
N ARG A 98 10.93 -3.23 7.67
CA ARG A 98 12.12 -2.80 6.93
C ARG A 98 12.21 -1.29 6.75
N LEU A 99 11.08 -0.60 6.55
CA LEU A 99 11.04 0.86 6.49
C LEU A 99 11.38 1.49 7.83
N MET A 100 10.73 1.08 8.93
CA MET A 100 10.96 1.71 10.24
C MET A 100 12.37 1.45 10.79
N THR A 101 13.00 0.33 10.44
CA THR A 101 14.36 0.00 10.88
C THR A 101 15.44 0.57 9.97
N HIS A 102 15.08 1.16 8.83
CA HIS A 102 16.07 1.74 7.92
C HIS A 102 16.72 2.97 8.57
N PRO A 103 18.06 3.15 8.48
CA PRO A 103 18.74 4.31 9.09
C PRO A 103 18.16 5.67 8.68
N LEU A 104 17.66 5.78 7.45
CA LEU A 104 17.06 7.02 6.94
C LEU A 104 15.66 7.34 7.51
N ALA A 105 14.98 6.39 8.16
CA ALA A 105 13.62 6.60 8.63
C ALA A 105 13.51 7.71 9.68
N GLY A 106 14.56 7.94 10.46
CA GLY A 106 14.64 9.02 11.45
C GLY A 106 15.21 10.34 10.93
N SER A 107 15.82 10.37 9.75
CA SER A 107 16.47 11.56 9.18
C SER A 107 15.72 12.17 8.00
N ILE A 108 14.80 11.42 7.39
CA ILE A 108 14.01 11.88 6.25
C ILE A 108 12.71 12.53 6.73
N ASP A 109 12.37 13.63 6.07
CA ASP A 109 11.08 14.27 6.21
C ASP A 109 9.95 13.38 5.67
N THR A 110 9.17 12.81 6.59
CA THR A 110 8.01 11.98 6.26
C THR A 110 6.70 12.74 6.34
N ARG A 111 6.71 14.08 6.36
CA ARG A 111 5.47 14.89 6.37
C ARG A 111 4.62 14.65 5.14
N THR A 112 5.24 14.35 3.99
CA THR A 112 4.50 14.04 2.76
C THR A 112 3.92 12.63 2.76
N LEU A 113 4.40 11.71 3.61
CA LEU A 113 3.74 10.42 3.81
C LEU A 113 2.41 10.69 4.51
N LYS A 114 1.31 10.24 3.91
CA LYS A 114 -0.05 10.43 4.39
C LYS A 114 -0.63 9.14 4.97
N THR A 115 -0.53 8.04 4.23
CA THR A 115 -1.23 6.79 4.55
C THR A 115 -0.39 5.55 4.20
N ILE A 116 -0.25 4.62 5.15
CA ILE A 116 0.26 3.26 4.93
C ILE A 116 -0.86 2.27 5.24
N SER A 117 -1.47 1.74 4.19
CA SER A 117 -2.37 0.60 4.29
C SER A 117 -1.55 -0.68 4.34
N TYR A 118 -1.73 -1.52 5.36
CA TYR A 118 -0.93 -2.74 5.51
C TYR A 118 -1.78 -3.98 5.71
N GLY A 119 -1.31 -5.12 5.19
CA GLY A 119 -2.03 -6.38 5.27
C GLY A 119 -1.32 -7.55 4.60
N GLY A 120 -2.00 -8.69 4.51
CA GLY A 120 -1.47 -9.92 3.90
C GLY A 120 -0.62 -10.79 4.82
N ALA A 121 -0.31 -10.33 6.04
CA ALA A 121 0.26 -11.15 7.12
C ALA A 121 -0.08 -10.53 8.49
N PRO A 122 0.07 -11.28 9.60
CA PRO A 122 -0.08 -10.72 10.94
C PRO A 122 0.92 -9.59 11.21
N MET A 123 0.45 -8.55 11.92
CA MET A 123 1.28 -7.46 12.42
C MET A 123 1.34 -7.55 13.95
N TYR A 124 2.54 -7.62 14.53
CA TYR A 124 2.69 -7.60 15.97
C TYR A 124 2.40 -6.21 16.53
N VAL A 125 1.71 -6.16 17.66
CA VAL A 125 1.36 -4.89 18.34
C VAL A 125 2.61 -4.05 18.66
N ALA A 126 3.71 -4.71 19.03
CA ALA A 126 4.97 -4.02 19.29
C ALA A 126 5.54 -3.35 18.03
N ASP A 127 5.47 -4.02 16.88
CA ASP A 127 6.00 -3.50 15.61
C ASP A 127 5.19 -2.32 15.10
N ILE A 128 3.85 -2.39 15.12
CA ILE A 128 3.02 -1.25 14.68
C ILE A 128 3.17 -0.04 15.61
N LYS A 129 3.30 -0.25 16.93
CA LYS A 129 3.58 0.84 17.88
C LYS A 129 4.92 1.52 17.57
N ARG A 130 5.96 0.75 17.24
CA ARG A 130 7.25 1.30 16.82
C ARG A 130 7.14 2.05 15.49
N ALA A 131 6.43 1.50 14.52
CA ALA A 131 6.21 2.16 13.23
C ALA A 131 5.45 3.49 13.39
N MET A 132 4.43 3.54 14.25
CA MET A 132 3.71 4.76 14.59
C MET A 132 4.59 5.80 15.32
N ALA A 133 5.53 5.36 16.14
CA ALA A 133 6.49 6.27 16.77
C ALA A 133 7.45 6.92 15.75
N VAL A 134 7.75 6.23 14.64
CA VAL A 134 8.64 6.73 13.58
C VAL A 134 7.89 7.59 12.55
N PHE A 135 6.75 7.10 12.06
CA PHE A 135 6.04 7.71 10.92
C PHE A 135 4.77 8.49 11.32
N GLY A 136 4.34 8.40 12.58
CA GLY A 136 3.09 8.96 13.07
C GLY A 136 1.88 8.02 12.90
N PRO A 137 0.69 8.47 13.30
CA PRO A 137 -0.56 7.68 13.26
C PRO A 137 -1.14 7.63 11.84
N LYS A 138 -0.40 7.02 10.91
CA LYS A 138 -0.69 7.01 9.46
C LYS A 138 -1.01 5.61 8.93
N PHE A 139 -1.41 4.70 9.80
CA PHE A 139 -1.47 3.28 9.49
C PHE A 139 -2.91 2.75 9.52
N TYR A 140 -3.27 1.99 8.48
CA TYR A 140 -4.55 1.29 8.38
C TYR A 140 -4.29 -0.20 8.18
N GLN A 141 -4.75 -1.03 9.13
CA GLN A 141 -4.67 -2.48 8.99
C GLN A 141 -5.81 -3.00 8.13
N LEU A 142 -5.48 -3.86 7.20
CA LEU A 142 -6.42 -4.50 6.31
C LEU A 142 -6.30 -6.02 6.38
N TYR A 143 -7.43 -6.67 6.20
CA TYR A 143 -7.54 -8.11 6.01
C TYR A 143 -8.25 -8.37 4.69
N GLY A 144 -7.77 -9.35 3.92
CA GLY A 144 -8.37 -9.67 2.64
C GLY A 144 -7.64 -10.79 1.92
N GLN A 145 -8.21 -11.20 0.79
CA GLN A 145 -7.69 -12.26 -0.07
C GLN A 145 -7.77 -11.83 -1.55
N GLY A 146 -7.06 -12.52 -2.44
CA GLY A 146 -7.13 -12.21 -3.88
C GLY A 146 -8.54 -12.39 -4.45
N GLU A 147 -9.33 -13.26 -3.84
CA GLU A 147 -10.71 -13.61 -4.17
C GLU A 147 -11.73 -12.56 -3.69
N SER A 148 -11.39 -11.80 -2.64
CA SER A 148 -12.19 -10.70 -2.09
C SER A 148 -11.26 -9.53 -1.76
N PRO A 149 -10.90 -8.72 -2.77
CA PRO A 149 -9.88 -7.71 -2.61
C PRO A 149 -10.39 -6.58 -1.73
N MET A 150 -9.79 -6.45 -0.55
CA MET A 150 -9.77 -5.24 0.29
C MET A 150 -11.15 -4.59 0.48
N THR A 151 -12.06 -5.40 1.02
CA THR A 151 -13.36 -5.01 1.59
C THR A 151 -13.23 -4.63 3.05
#